data_AF-A0A1B8P6T5-F1
#
_entry.id   AF-A0A1B8P6T5-F1
#
_cell.length_a   1.000
_cell.length_b   1.000
_cell.length_c   1.000
_cell.angle_alpha   90.00
_cell.angle_beta   90.00
_cell.angle_gamma   90.00
#
_symmetry.space_group_name_H-M   'P 1'
#
loop_
_entity.id
_entity.type
_entity.pdbx_description
1 polymer ?
#
loop_
_entity_poly.entity_id
_entity_poly.type
_entity_poly.pdbx_seq_one_letter_code
_entity_poly.pdbx_strand_id
1 'polypeptide(L)' 'MKRFQQWLADLGYTAPIRSTRGDDIDAACGQLVGRVKDRTRRHERYIQSIQLDAD' A
#
# COMPACT_ATOMS: atom_id res chain seq x y z
N MET A 1 -11.01 2.38 -10.82
CA MET A 1 -9.89 1.83 -11.64
C MET A 1 -10.12 1.97 -13.15
N LYS A 2 -11.23 1.48 -13.71
CA LYS A 2 -11.45 1.49 -15.17
C LYS A 2 -11.41 2.87 -15.84
N ARG A 3 -11.91 3.94 -15.19
CA ARG A 3 -11.88 5.32 -15.73
C ARG A 3 -10.46 5.84 -16.00
N PHE A 4 -9.53 5.58 -15.08
CA PHE A 4 -8.14 6.03 -15.21
C PHE A 4 -7.40 5.22 -16.28
N GLN A 5 -7.61 3.91 -16.30
CA GLN A 5 -7.09 3.04 -17.36
C GLN A 5 -7.58 3.51 -18.74
N GLN A 6 -8.88 3.79 -18.88
CA GLN A 6 -9.47 4.24 -20.13
C GLN A 6 -8.86 5.56 -20.59
N TRP A 7 -8.74 6.53 -19.68
CA TRP A 7 -8.13 7.82 -20.00
C TRP A 7 -6.70 7.68 -20.53
N LEU A 8 -5.89 6.78 -19.94
CA LEU A 8 -4.54 6.50 -20.43
C LEU A 8 -4.55 5.78 -21.79
N ALA A 9 -5.48 4.86 -22.00
CA ALA A 9 -5.64 4.17 -23.28
C ALA A 9 -6.06 5.13 -24.40
N ASP A 10 -6.96 6.09 -24.12
CA ASP A 10 -7.41 7.12 -25.06
C ASP A 10 -6.25 8.04 -25.50
N LEU A 11 -5.25 8.21 -24.64
CA LEU A 11 -4.00 8.93 -24.93
C LEU A 11 -2.94 8.06 -25.65
N GLY A 12 -3.26 6.79 -25.95
CA GLY A 12 -2.36 5.85 -26.64
C GLY A 12 -1.37 5.14 -25.73
N TYR A 13 -1.48 5.25 -24.40
CA TYR A 13 -0.60 4.55 -23.47
C TYR A 13 -1.10 3.12 -23.16
N THR A 14 -0.16 2.17 -23.08
CA THR A 14 -0.45 0.81 -22.59
C THR A 14 -0.42 0.78 -21.07
N ALA A 15 -1.59 0.71 -20.44
CA ALA A 15 -1.74 0.75 -18.98
C ALA A 15 -2.59 -0.44 -18.44
N PRO A 16 -2.07 -1.68 -18.43
CA PRO A 16 -2.84 -2.84 -17.95
C PRO A 16 -3.04 -2.80 -16.43
N ILE A 17 -4.22 -3.21 -15.96
CA ILE A 17 -4.49 -3.42 -14.53
C ILE A 17 -3.84 -4.73 -14.07
N ARG A 18 -3.06 -4.67 -12.99
CA ARG A 18 -2.51 -5.88 -12.34
C ARG A 18 -3.61 -6.62 -11.59
N SER A 19 -3.69 -7.93 -11.80
CA SER A 19 -4.51 -8.80 -10.95
C SER A 19 -3.89 -8.91 -9.56
N THR A 20 -4.70 -8.76 -8.52
CA THR A 20 -4.27 -9.06 -7.15
C THR A 20 -4.03 -10.57 -7.04
N ARG A 21 -2.88 -10.97 -6.50
CA ARG A 21 -2.50 -12.37 -6.30
C ARG A 21 -1.95 -12.55 -4.90
N GLY A 22 -2.32 -13.65 -4.23
CA GLY A 22 -1.83 -14.01 -2.90
C GLY A 22 -2.39 -13.15 -1.76
N ASP A 23 -3.55 -12.52 -1.95
CA ASP A 23 -4.21 -11.69 -0.93
C ASP A 23 -4.70 -12.53 0.27
N ASP A 24 -5.12 -13.76 -0.01
CA ASP A 24 -5.56 -14.76 0.96
C ASP A 24 -4.44 -15.28 1.87
N ILE A 25 -3.19 -15.03 1.50
CA ILE A 25 -1.98 -15.48 2.22
C ILE A 25 -1.05 -14.31 2.57
N ASP A 26 -1.57 -13.08 2.63
CA ASP A 26 -0.82 -11.86 2.97
C ASP A 26 0.45 -11.64 2.09
N ALA A 27 0.38 -12.07 0.83
CA ALA A 27 1.49 -12.05 -0.11
C ALA A 27 1.24 -11.14 -1.32
N ALA A 28 0.11 -10.43 -1.38
CA ALA A 28 -0.11 -9.44 -2.42
C ALA A 28 0.90 -8.28 -2.30
N CYS A 29 1.04 -7.52 -3.39
CA CYS A 29 1.94 -6.38 -3.41
C CYS A 29 1.62 -5.41 -2.26
N GLY A 30 2.61 -5.16 -1.39
CA GLY A 30 2.49 -4.27 -0.24
C GLY A 30 2.17 -4.96 1.09
N GLN A 31 1.83 -6.25 1.10
CA GLN A 31 1.48 -7.00 2.33
C GLN A 31 2.67 -7.65 3.03
N LEU A 32 3.84 -7.71 2.38
CA LEU A 32 5.03 -8.37 2.93
C LEU A 32 5.65 -7.56 4.09
N VAL A 33 5.18 -7.79 5.31
CA VAL A 33 5.68 -7.11 6.52
C VAL A 33 6.97 -7.74 7.07
N GLY A 34 7.11 -9.06 6.95
CA GLY A 34 8.25 -9.82 7.46
C GLY A 34 8.51 -9.62 8.96
N ARG A 35 9.72 -10.00 9.43
CA ARG A 35 10.22 -9.66 10.77
C ARG A 35 11.30 -8.59 10.64
N VAL A 36 11.00 -7.37 11.07
CA VAL A 36 11.91 -6.22 10.93
C VAL A 36 12.26 -5.67 12.30
N LYS A 37 13.55 -5.49 12.58
CA LYS A 37 14.03 -4.72 13.74
C LYS A 37 14.05 -3.24 13.37
N ASP A 38 13.00 -2.50 13.76
CA ASP A 38 12.95 -1.05 13.51
C ASP A 38 14.05 -0.33 14.30
N ARG A 39 14.91 0.40 13.58
CA ARG A 39 15.97 1.24 14.17
C ARG A 39 15.64 2.74 14.10
N THR A 40 14.57 3.09 13.40
CA THR A 40 14.18 4.47 13.13
C THR A 40 13.23 5.05 14.18
N ARG A 41 12.75 4.21 15.12
CA ARG A 41 11.71 4.52 16.11
C ARG A 41 10.43 5.06 15.47
N ARG A 42 10.16 4.68 14.21
CA ARG A 42 8.98 5.16 13.49
C ARG A 42 7.72 4.63 14.15
N HIS A 43 7.75 3.37 14.59
CA HIS A 43 6.61 2.75 15.27
C HIS A 43 6.26 3.46 16.58
N GLU A 44 7.27 3.78 17.41
CA GLU A 44 7.06 4.51 18.67
C GLU A 44 6.45 5.90 18.42
N ARG A 45 6.99 6.68 17.47
CA ARG A 45 6.45 8.00 17.12
C ARG A 45 4.99 7.94 16.64
N TYR A 46 4.66 6.90 15.86
CA TYR A 46 3.29 6.71 15.36
C TYR A 46 2.30 6.36 16.47
N ILE A 47 2.69 5.50 17.42
CA ILE A 47 1.86 5.19 18.59
C ILE A 47 1.62 6.46 19.42
N GLN A 48 2.67 7.24 19.65
CA GLN A 48 2.57 8.49 20.41
C GLN A 48 1.63 9.51 19.74
N SER A 49 1.67 9.66 18.40
CA SER A 49 0.77 10.58 17.70
C SER A 49 -0.70 10.17 17.82
N ILE A 50 -1.00 8.87 17.73
CA ILE A 50 -2.38 8.38 17.89
C ILE A 50 -2.92 8.66 19.30
N GLN A 51 -2.09 8.50 20.33
CA GLN A 51 -2.50 8.77 21.71
C GLN A 51 -2.79 10.25 21.94
N LEU A 52 -1.95 11.14 21.38
CA LEU A 52 -2.16 12.58 21.42
C LEU A 52 -3.46 13.01 20.73
N ASP A 53 -3.85 12.35 19.63
CA ASP A 53 -5.07 12.66 18.89
C ASP A 53 -6.35 12.13 19.58
N ALA A 54 -6.22 11.26 20.58
CA ALA A 54 -7.32 10.64 21.30
C ALA A 54 -7.70 11.36 22.62
N ASP A 55 -6.83 12.25 23.10
CA ASP A 55 -7.02 13.12 24.27
C ASP A 55 -7.60 14.49 23.87
#